data_AF-A0A847GUT8-F1
#
_entry.id   AF-A0A847GUT8-F1
#
_cell.length_a   1.000
_cell.length_b   1.000
_cell.length_c   1.000
_cell.angle_alpha   90.00
_cell.angle_beta   90.00
_cell.angle_gamma   90.00
#
_symmetry.space_group_name_H-M   'P 1'
#
loop_
_entity.id
_entity.type
_entity.pdbx_description
1 polymer ?
#
loop_
_entity_poly.entity_id
_entity_poly.type
_entity_poly.pdbx_seq_one_letter_code
_entity_poly.pdbx_strand_id
1 'polypeptide(L)'
;RVVFLTRGVNRANHMLWLARQCARNKDRRLVYAATQDAYLGTPCAVTDPLLNDHHGQWRALCDAQPSSAFRREPVRLSPPLARANVF
;
A
#
# COMPACT_ATOMS: atom_id res chain seq x y z
N ARG A 1 -11.50 1.16 -6.03
CA ARG A 1 -10.27 0.84 -5.26
C ARG A 1 -9.70 -0.45 -5.82
N VAL A 2 -8.37 -0.61 -5.88
CA VAL A 2 -7.72 -1.87 -6.29
C VAL A 2 -6.77 -2.28 -5.17
N VAL A 3 -6.80 -3.54 -4.77
CA VAL A 3 -5.98 -4.07 -3.68
C VAL A 3 -5.05 -5.14 -4.23
N PHE A 4 -3.76 -5.03 -3.93
CA PHE A 4 -2.76 -6.05 -4.23
C PHE A 4 -2.25 -6.70 -2.96
N LEU A 5 -2.50 -8.00 -2.82
CA LEU A 5 -1.88 -8.82 -1.78
C LEU A 5 -0.63 -9.47 -2.36
N THR A 6 0.51 -9.26 -1.69
CA THR A 6 1.81 -9.72 -2.19
C THR A 6 2.51 -10.61 -1.16
N ARG A 7 3.50 -11.38 -1.60
CA ARG A 7 4.30 -12.23 -0.70
C ARG A 7 5.30 -11.48 0.17
N GLY A 8 5.55 -10.20 -0.08
CA GLY A 8 6.58 -9.47 0.65
C GLY A 8 6.49 -7.96 0.48
N VAL A 9 6.93 -7.23 1.51
CA VAL A 9 6.80 -5.77 1.63
C VAL A 9 7.46 -5.04 0.46
N ASN A 10 8.63 -5.50 0.00
CA ASN A 10 9.32 -4.90 -1.14
C ASN A 10 8.47 -4.92 -2.42
N ARG A 11 7.73 -6.02 -2.65
CA ARG A 11 6.86 -6.15 -3.82
C ARG A 11 5.63 -5.26 -3.70
N ALA A 12 5.00 -5.21 -2.52
CA ALA A 12 3.91 -4.27 -2.24
C ALA A 12 4.34 -2.82 -2.52
N ASN A 13 5.47 -2.39 -1.96
CA ASN A 13 6.00 -1.03 -2.13
C ASN A 13 6.32 -0.72 -3.60
N HIS A 14 6.90 -1.67 -4.33
CA HIS A 14 7.16 -1.52 -5.77
C HIS A 14 5.86 -1.36 -6.56
N MET A 15 4.84 -2.18 -6.30
CA MET A 15 3.54 -2.05 -6.98
C MET A 15 2.89 -0.69 -6.71
N LEU A 16 2.99 -0.17 -5.48
CA LEU A 16 2.49 1.14 -5.12
C LEU A 16 3.26 2.28 -5.79
N TRP A 17 4.59 2.19 -5.80
CA TRP A 17 5.42 3.14 -6.54
C TRP A 17 5.04 3.16 -8.02
N LEU A 18 4.92 1.99 -8.66
CA LEU A 18 4.56 1.88 -10.08
C LEU A 18 3.16 2.43 -10.36
N ALA A 19 2.18 2.11 -9.51
CA ALA A 19 0.83 2.66 -9.60
C ALA A 19 0.83 4.19 -9.58
N ARG A 20 1.66 4.79 -8.70
CA ARG A 20 1.84 6.25 -8.63
C ARG A 20 2.45 6.84 -9.91
N GLN A 21 3.35 6.13 -10.58
CA GLN A 21 3.95 6.58 -11.85
C GLN A 21 2.98 6.45 -13.03
N CYS A 22 2.22 5.36 -13.09
CA CYS A 22 1.33 5.07 -14.22
C CYS A 22 -0.01 5.83 -14.16
N ALA A 23 -0.44 6.28 -12.98
CA ALA A 23 -1.72 6.97 -12.83
C ALA A 23 -1.70 8.37 -13.48
N ARG A 24 -2.42 8.53 -14.60
CA ARG A 24 -2.68 9.85 -15.23
C ARG A 24 -3.39 10.81 -14.28
N ASN A 25 -4.31 10.29 -13.45
CA ASN A 25 -4.94 11.01 -12.36
C ASN A 25 -4.88 10.14 -11.10
N LYS A 26 -4.05 10.56 -10.15
CA LYS A 26 -3.67 9.79 -8.95
C LYS A 26 -4.84 9.65 -7.97
N ASP A 27 -5.70 10.66 -7.92
CA ASP A 27 -6.79 10.72 -6.94
C ASP A 27 -8.05 9.96 -7.41
N ARG A 28 -8.24 9.79 -8.72
CA ARG A 28 -9.43 9.07 -9.26
C ARG A 28 -9.44 7.57 -8.96
N ARG A 29 -8.27 6.93 -8.82
CA ARG A 29 -8.18 5.48 -8.56
C ARG A 29 -7.09 5.15 -7.57
N LEU A 30 -7.47 5.10 -6.30
CA LEU A 30 -6.59 4.63 -5.23
C LEU A 30 -6.26 3.14 -5.39
N VAL A 31 -4.96 2.87 -5.49
CA VAL A 31 -4.34 1.55 -5.40
C VAL A 31 -3.80 1.35 -4.00
N TYR A 32 -4.06 0.17 -3.45
CA TYR A 32 -3.60 -0.28 -2.15
C TYR A 32 -2.77 -1.55 -2.25
N ALA A 33 -1.87 -1.76 -1.30
CA ALA A 33 -1.14 -3.01 -1.18
C ALA A 33 -0.85 -3.37 0.29
N ALA A 34 -0.76 -4.67 0.55
CA ALA A 34 -0.23 -5.25 1.78
C ALA A 34 0.41 -6.62 1.46
N THR A 35 1.02 -7.23 2.47
CA THR A 35 1.37 -8.65 2.37
C THR A 35 0.14 -9.51 2.61
N GLN A 36 0.07 -10.65 1.91
CA GLN A 36 -1.02 -11.62 2.08
C GLN A 36 -1.08 -12.11 3.54
N ASP A 37 0.07 -12.42 4.13
CA ASP A 37 0.14 -12.91 5.52
C ASP A 37 -0.36 -11.86 6.51
N ALA A 38 -0.02 -10.58 6.33
CA ALA A 38 -0.54 -9.53 7.19
C ALA A 38 -2.05 -9.38 7.05
N TYR A 39 -2.58 -9.48 5.83
CA TYR A 39 -4.02 -9.40 5.57
C TYR A 39 -4.79 -10.56 6.20
N LEU A 40 -4.31 -11.80 6.03
CA LEU A 40 -4.94 -12.99 6.60
C LEU A 40 -4.76 -13.10 8.12
N GLY A 41 -3.67 -12.56 8.66
CA GLY A 41 -3.39 -12.55 10.10
C GLY A 41 -4.12 -11.44 10.88
N THR A 42 -4.81 -10.52 10.20
CA THR A 42 -5.52 -9.40 10.87
C THR A 42 -7.02 -9.72 10.93
N PRO A 43 -7.60 -9.91 12.13
CA PRO A 43 -9.02 -10.29 12.28
C PRO A 43 -9.99 -9.30 11.61
N CYS A 44 -9.64 -8.01 11.63
CA CYS A 44 -10.45 -6.93 11.08
C CYS A 44 -9.79 -6.27 9.86
N ALA A 45 -9.11 -7.03 8.99
CA ALA A 45 -8.30 -6.52 7.87
C ALA A 45 -9.02 -5.56 6.90
N VAL A 46 -10.35 -5.58 6.87
CA VAL A 46 -11.17 -4.69 6.04
C VAL A 46 -11.30 -3.31 6.67
N THR A 47 -11.49 -3.23 7.99
CA THR A 47 -11.70 -1.99 8.73
C THR A 47 -10.43 -1.45 9.37
N ASP A 48 -9.44 -2.31 9.57
CA ASP A 48 -8.16 -1.92 10.13
C ASP A 48 -7.29 -1.24 9.05
N PRO A 49 -6.57 -0.18 9.42
CA PRO A 49 -5.69 0.57 8.51
C PRO A 49 -4.36 -0.18 8.26
N LEU A 50 -4.50 -1.34 7.62
CA LEU A 50 -3.44 -2.29 7.33
C LEU A 50 -2.81 -2.06 5.95
N LEU A 51 -3.53 -1.45 5.02
CA LEU A 51 -3.08 -1.29 3.64
C LEU A 51 -2.30 0.01 3.48
N ASN A 52 -1.27 0.00 2.62
CA ASN A 52 -0.65 1.24 2.14
C ASN A 52 -1.27 1.64 0.81
N ASP A 53 -1.55 2.93 0.62
CA ASP A 53 -1.89 3.48 -0.68
C ASP A 53 -0.66 3.90 -1.49
N HIS A 54 -0.87 4.23 -2.76
CA HIS A 54 0.20 4.67 -3.66
C HIS A 54 0.75 6.08 -3.36
N HIS A 55 0.25 6.75 -2.32
CA HIS A 55 0.84 7.95 -1.72
C HIS A 55 1.68 7.62 -0.48
N GLY A 56 1.72 6.35 -0.07
CA GLY A 56 2.42 5.89 1.13
C GLY A 56 1.60 6.02 2.42
N GLN A 57 0.32 6.40 2.33
CA GLN A 57 -0.54 6.55 3.50
C GLN A 57 -1.12 5.20 3.91
N TRP A 58 -1.28 5.00 5.21
CA TRP A 58 -1.99 3.84 5.75
C TRP A 58 -3.50 4.05 5.68
N ARG A 59 -4.22 3.05 5.18
CA ARG A 59 -5.65 3.13 4.91
C ARG A 59 -6.34 1.80 5.23
N ALA A 60 -7.55 1.91 5.76
CA ALA A 60 -8.48 0.79 5.82
C ALA A 60 -9.15 0.60 4.46
N LEU A 61 -9.60 -0.63 4.16
CA LEU A 61 -10.37 -0.88 2.94
C LEU A 61 -11.77 -0.26 3.05
N CYS A 62 -12.38 -0.38 4.22
CA CYS A 62 -13.62 0.24 4.62
C CYS A 62 -13.37 1.11 5.85
N ASP A 63 -13.29 2.41 5.66
CA ASP A 63 -13.11 3.36 6.74
C ASP A 63 -14.47 3.69 7.37
N ALA A 64 -14.77 3.09 8.52
CA ALA A 64 -16.00 3.33 9.26
C ALA A 64 -15.97 4.64 10.06
N GLN A 65 -14.79 5.22 10.28
CA GLN A 65 -14.59 6.43 11.08
C GLN A 65 -13.51 7.32 10.44
N PRO A 66 -13.83 8.02 9.34
CA PRO A 66 -12.86 8.81 8.56
C PRO A 66 -12.23 9.98 9.33
N SER A 67 -12.78 10.35 10.49
CA SER A 67 -12.25 11.38 11.39
C SER A 67 -11.27 10.86 12.45
N SER A 68 -11.11 9.54 12.61
CA SER A 68 -10.21 8.95 13.59
C SER A 68 -8.77 8.96 13.06
N ALA A 69 -7.86 9.65 13.75
CA ALA A 69 -6.49 9.80 13.31
C ALA A 69 -5.72 8.49 13.53
N PHE A 70 -5.59 7.67 12.48
CA PHE A 70 -4.64 6.56 12.51
C PHE A 70 -3.21 7.09 12.47
N ARG A 71 -2.48 6.93 13.58
CA ARG A 71 -1.09 7.41 13.72
C ARG A 71 -0.11 6.30 13.36
N ARG A 72 0.15 6.13 12.07
CA ARG A 72 1.25 5.31 11.59
C ARG A 72 2.04 6.09 10.56
N GLU A 73 3.35 6.04 10.66
CA GLU A 73 4.22 6.86 9.80
C GLU A 73 4.01 6.48 8.32
N PRO A 74 3.79 7.47 7.44
CA PRO A 74 3.69 7.22 6.02
C PRO A 74 4.94 6.53 5.48
N VAL A 75 4.75 5.55 4.59
CA VAL A 75 5.83 4.84 3.94
C VAL A 75 6.37 5.67 2.79
N ARG A 76 7.66 5.99 2.81
CA ARG A 76 8.32 6.61 1.64
C ARG A 76 8.47 5.58 0.53
N LEU A 77 7.66 5.72 -0.52
CA LEU A 77 7.76 4.89 -1.72
C LEU A 77 8.94 5.37 -2.59
N SER A 78 10.02 4.61 -2.60
CA SER A 78 11.17 4.82 -3.50
C SER A 78 11.09 3.89 -4.72
N PRO A 79 11.78 4.24 -5.83
CA PRO A 79 12.00 3.30 -6.92
C PRO A 79 12.61 2.01 -6.35
N PRO A 80 12.26 0.83 -6.89
CA PRO A 80 12.95 -0.39 -6.51
C PRO A 80 14.44 -0.19 -6.78
N LEU A 81 15.29 -0.49 -5.79
CA LEU A 81 16.72 -0.59 -6.02
C LEU A 81 16.89 -1.63 -7.13
N ALA A 82 17.34 -1.20 -8.30
CA ALA A 82 17.80 -2.12 -9.31
C ALA A 82 18.82 -3.03 -8.61
N ARG A 83 18.64 -4.35 -8.70
CA ARG A 83 19.73 -5.26 -8.32
C ARG A 83 20.98 -4.71 -9.00
N ALA A 84 22.00 -4.37 -8.20
CA ALA A 84 23.30 -4.08 -8.76
C ALA A 84 23.64 -5.28 -9.65
N ASN A 85 23.67 -5.07 -10.96
CA ASN A 85 24.16 -6.07 -11.89
C ASN A 85 25.64 -6.23 -11.52
N VAL A 86 25.94 -7.26 -10.74
CA VAL A 86 27.30 -7.76 -10.60
C VAL A 86 27.58 -8.46 -11.93
N PHE A 87 28.15 -7.71 -12.87
CA PHE A 87 28.91 -8.25 -13.99
C PHE A 87 30.34 -8.44 -13.53
#